data_AF-A0A7V9Q5Y9-F1
#
_entry.id   AF-A0A7V9Q5Y9-F1
#
_cell.length_a   1.000
_cell.length_b   1.000
_cell.length_c   1.000
_cell.angle_alpha   90.00
_cell.angle_beta   90.00
_cell.angle_gamma   90.00
#
_symmetry.space_group_name_H-M   'P 1'
#
loop_
_entity.id
_entity.type
_entity.pdbx_description
1 polymer ?
#
loop_
_entity_poly.entity_id
_entity_poly.type
_entity_poly.pdbx_seq_one_letter_code
_entity_poly.pdbx_strand_id
1 'polypeptide(L)'
;MTKRALARNAMRVVLLLLPLAGMSAAAAPELVAAIFGRAFLPAAPILAILIFGALAAVMISVATTILTATSKPGWAAMLAAPLVPAAIIGHLLLIPRLGAEGASLVTTVLATLGALAAVWAVYHHWSVAPPGLTLARSILVAALAYAVTLLWSVPGLQLLLKLPVICALTFAAFAALGEFSAVEINALRAALRRRASPAQSPHEI
;
A
#
# COMPACT_ATOMS: atom_id res chain seq x y z
N MET A 1 -11.07 -15.99 -16.81
CA MET A 1 -10.59 -15.73 -15.43
C MET A 1 -11.81 -15.62 -14.52
N THR A 2 -11.90 -16.39 -13.45
CA THR A 2 -13.10 -16.37 -12.57
C THR A 2 -13.15 -15.07 -11.77
N LYS A 3 -14.35 -14.54 -11.52
CA LYS A 3 -14.55 -13.30 -10.75
C LYS A 3 -13.85 -13.34 -9.37
N ARG A 4 -13.85 -14.51 -8.72
CA ARG A 4 -13.14 -14.77 -7.45
C ARG A 4 -11.61 -14.63 -7.56
N ALA A 5 -11.02 -15.14 -8.65
CA ALA A 5 -9.58 -15.01 -8.88
C ALA A 5 -9.19 -13.54 -9.09
N LEU A 6 -10.04 -12.75 -9.77
CA LEU A 6 -9.82 -11.32 -9.94
C LEU A 6 -9.80 -10.57 -8.60
N ALA A 7 -10.76 -10.81 -7.72
CA ALA A 7 -10.76 -10.17 -6.39
C ALA A 7 -9.60 -10.61 -5.51
N ARG A 8 -9.24 -11.90 -5.52
CA ARG A 8 -8.06 -12.39 -4.81
C ARG A 8 -6.79 -11.68 -5.31
N ASN A 9 -6.65 -11.54 -6.62
CA ASN A 9 -5.51 -10.85 -7.22
C ASN A 9 -5.51 -9.36 -6.89
N ALA A 10 -6.66 -8.69 -6.88
CA ALA A 10 -6.75 -7.29 -6.48
C ALA A 10 -6.27 -7.08 -5.03
N MET A 11 -6.74 -7.91 -4.08
CA MET A 11 -6.25 -7.86 -2.69
C MET A 11 -4.75 -8.20 -2.60
N ARG A 12 -4.29 -9.21 -3.36
CA ARG A 12 -2.88 -9.59 -3.44
C ARG A 12 -2.00 -8.42 -3.88
N VAL A 13 -2.41 -7.65 -4.89
CA VAL A 13 -1.67 -6.47 -5.35
C VAL A 13 -1.50 -5.44 -4.24
N VAL A 14 -2.53 -5.18 -3.44
CA VAL A 14 -2.40 -4.27 -2.28
C VAL A 14 -1.39 -4.79 -1.27
N LEU A 15 -1.38 -6.10 -1.00
CA LEU A 15 -0.37 -6.70 -0.12
C LEU A 15 1.06 -6.57 -0.66
N LEU A 16 1.25 -6.59 -1.99
CA LEU A 16 2.56 -6.37 -2.61
C LEU A 16 3.06 -4.92 -2.50
N LEU A 17 2.18 -3.97 -2.16
CA LEU A 17 2.58 -2.59 -1.88
C LEU A 17 3.14 -2.40 -0.46
N LEU A 18 3.01 -3.40 0.42
CA LEU A 18 3.46 -3.30 1.82
C LEU A 18 4.95 -2.97 1.95
N PRO A 19 5.88 -3.53 1.15
CA PRO A 19 7.27 -3.13 1.24
C PRO A 19 7.55 -1.72 0.75
N LEU A 20 6.78 -1.23 -0.23
CA LEU A 20 6.85 0.17 -0.67
C LEU A 20 6.42 1.11 0.45
N ALA A 21 5.37 0.74 1.20
CA ALA A 21 4.96 1.46 2.40
C ALA A 21 6.06 1.42 3.47
N GLY A 22 6.66 0.25 3.71
CA GLY A 22 7.79 0.09 4.65
C GLY A 22 8.98 0.97 4.30
N MET A 23 9.51 0.91 3.08
CA MET A 23 10.62 1.76 2.68
C MET A 23 10.27 3.25 2.73
N SER A 24 9.04 3.64 2.37
CA SER A 24 8.64 5.05 2.40
C SER A 24 8.52 5.57 3.83
N ALA A 25 8.02 4.73 4.74
CA ALA A 25 7.95 5.06 6.16
C ALA A 25 9.34 5.19 6.78
N ALA A 26 10.29 4.30 6.43
CA ALA A 26 11.68 4.41 6.86
C ALA A 26 12.39 5.65 6.28
N ALA A 27 12.07 6.03 5.05
CA ALA A 27 12.63 7.22 4.38
C ALA A 27 11.89 8.53 4.72
N ALA A 28 10.92 8.51 5.64
CA ALA A 28 10.09 9.67 5.93
C ALA A 28 10.90 10.91 6.35
N PRO A 29 11.94 10.83 7.20
CA PRO A 29 12.77 11.99 7.53
C PRO A 29 13.45 12.61 6.31
N GLU A 30 14.00 11.79 5.41
CA GLU A 30 14.65 12.25 4.20
C GLU A 30 13.63 12.83 3.20
N LEU A 31 12.46 12.22 3.07
CA LEU A 31 11.36 12.71 2.23
C LEU A 31 10.88 14.09 2.70
N VAL A 32 10.61 14.23 4.00
CA VAL A 32 10.16 15.50 4.58
C VAL A 32 11.25 16.58 4.44
N ALA A 33 12.50 16.25 4.74
CA ALA A 33 13.60 17.19 4.59
C ALA A 33 13.85 17.61 3.13
N ALA A 34 13.66 16.70 2.17
CA ALA A 34 13.85 16.98 0.75
C ALA A 34 12.73 17.85 0.15
N ILE A 35 11.48 17.63 0.56
CA ILE A 35 10.31 18.32 0.00
C ILE A 35 10.04 19.65 0.72
N PHE A 36 10.05 19.62 2.05
CA PHE A 36 9.63 20.76 2.89
C PHE A 36 10.82 21.47 3.57
N GLY A 37 12.00 20.87 3.57
CA GLY A 37 13.17 21.39 4.26
C GLY A 37 13.31 20.86 5.69
N ARG A 38 14.51 21.05 6.28
CA ARG A 38 14.85 20.51 7.60
C ARG A 38 14.02 21.06 8.75
N ALA A 39 13.42 22.24 8.59
CA ALA A 39 12.54 22.84 9.60
C ALA A 39 11.28 21.99 9.88
N PHE A 40 10.87 21.14 8.93
CA PHE A 40 9.69 20.28 9.05
C PHE A 40 10.00 18.86 9.50
N LEU A 41 11.24 18.54 9.88
CA LEU A 41 11.60 17.20 10.38
C LEU A 41 10.67 16.63 11.48
N PRO A 42 10.09 17.43 12.40
CA PRO A 42 9.09 16.93 13.35
C PRO A 42 7.85 16.29 12.71
N ALA A 43 7.56 16.54 11.42
CA ALA A 43 6.47 15.91 10.69
C ALA A 43 6.80 14.51 10.13
N ALA A 44 8.07 14.11 10.13
CA ALA A 44 8.52 12.81 9.63
C ALA A 44 7.84 11.60 10.31
N PRO A 45 7.75 11.51 11.66
CA PRO A 45 7.05 10.39 12.31
C PRO A 45 5.56 10.33 11.94
N ILE A 46 4.91 11.48 11.81
CA ILE A 46 3.50 11.59 11.38
C ILE A 46 3.34 10.99 9.98
N LEU A 47 4.21 11.36 9.04
CA LEU A 47 4.20 10.82 7.68
C LEU A 47 4.45 9.31 7.68
N ALA A 48 5.44 8.82 8.44
CA ALA A 48 5.77 7.40 8.53
C ALA A 48 4.57 6.56 8.97
N ILE A 49 3.81 7.02 9.96
CA ILE A 49 2.61 6.37 10.46
C ILE A 49 1.49 6.40 9.40
N LEU A 50 1.23 7.58 8.81
CA LEU A 50 0.17 7.75 7.82
C LEU A 50 0.37 6.94 6.54
N ILE A 51 1.61 6.62 6.15
CA ILE A 51 1.88 5.76 4.99
C ILE A 51 1.22 4.38 5.15
N PHE A 52 1.25 3.79 6.35
CA PHE A 52 0.54 2.54 6.62
C PHE A 52 -0.98 2.74 6.64
N GLY A 53 -1.46 3.87 7.17
CA GLY A 53 -2.87 4.25 7.09
C GLY A 53 -3.39 4.38 5.65
N ALA A 54 -2.58 4.96 4.77
CA ALA A 54 -2.88 5.08 3.34
C ALA A 54 -2.97 3.70 2.67
N LEU A 55 -2.05 2.78 2.99
CA LEU A 55 -2.11 1.40 2.48
C LEU A 55 -3.39 0.68 2.93
N ALA A 56 -3.78 0.87 4.20
CA ALA A 56 -5.03 0.32 4.71
C ALA A 56 -6.25 0.93 3.99
N ALA A 57 -6.24 2.24 3.71
CA ALA A 57 -7.28 2.90 2.92
C ALA A 57 -7.38 2.35 1.48
N VAL A 58 -6.25 2.04 0.84
CA VAL A 58 -6.23 1.35 -0.46
C VAL A 58 -6.91 -0.03 -0.36
N MET A 59 -6.64 -0.79 0.70
CA MET A 59 -7.33 -2.08 0.92
C MET A 59 -8.84 -1.91 1.11
N ILE A 60 -9.27 -0.90 1.87
CA ILE A 60 -10.70 -0.56 2.01
C ILE A 60 -11.31 -0.26 0.62
N SER A 61 -10.64 0.55 -0.19
CA SER A 61 -11.11 0.90 -1.54
C SER A 61 -11.25 -0.34 -2.45
N VAL A 62 -10.28 -1.25 -2.43
CA VAL A 62 -10.35 -2.51 -3.18
C VAL A 62 -11.49 -3.40 -2.68
N ALA A 63 -11.61 -3.58 -1.35
CA ALA A 63 -12.65 -4.41 -0.76
C ALA A 63 -14.07 -3.86 -1.02
N THR A 64 -14.26 -2.55 -0.91
CA THR A 64 -15.55 -1.89 -1.20
C THR A 64 -15.90 -1.95 -2.68
N THR A 65 -14.91 -1.87 -3.58
CA THR A 65 -15.11 -2.08 -5.03
C THR A 65 -15.59 -3.52 -5.30
N ILE A 66 -14.98 -4.52 -4.64
CA ILE A 66 -15.41 -5.92 -4.74
C ILE A 66 -16.85 -6.09 -4.22
N LEU A 67 -17.18 -5.54 -3.06
CA LEU A 67 -18.53 -5.60 -2.49
C LEU A 67 -19.58 -4.92 -3.39
N THR A 68 -19.23 -3.77 -3.97
CA THR A 68 -20.08 -3.04 -4.92
C THR A 68 -20.33 -3.86 -6.18
N ALA A 69 -19.30 -4.49 -6.73
CA ALA A 69 -19.41 -5.38 -7.89
C ALA A 69 -20.28 -6.63 -7.61
N THR A 70 -20.51 -6.96 -6.34
CA THR A 70 -21.40 -8.05 -5.89
C THR A 70 -22.78 -7.57 -5.41
N SER A 71 -23.15 -6.32 -5.69
CA SER A 71 -24.44 -5.71 -5.29
C SER A 71 -24.67 -5.70 -3.76
N LYS A 72 -23.58 -5.58 -2.97
CA LYS A 72 -23.63 -5.48 -1.50
C LYS A 72 -23.01 -4.17 -0.97
N PRO A 73 -23.30 -2.97 -1.52
CA PRO A 73 -22.70 -1.72 -1.06
C PRO A 73 -23.08 -1.36 0.38
N GLY A 74 -24.23 -1.82 0.89
CA GLY A 74 -24.67 -1.57 2.26
C GLY A 74 -23.69 -2.07 3.33
N TRP A 75 -22.90 -3.10 3.03
CA TRP A 75 -21.86 -3.60 3.94
C TRP A 75 -20.73 -2.59 4.14
N ALA A 76 -20.34 -1.86 3.09
CA ALA A 76 -19.31 -0.82 3.21
C ALA A 76 -19.79 0.30 4.14
N ALA A 77 -21.04 0.75 3.99
CA ALA A 77 -21.63 1.76 4.85
C ALA A 77 -21.76 1.29 6.30
N MET A 78 -22.22 0.05 6.51
CA MET A 78 -22.35 -0.54 7.85
C MET A 78 -21.00 -0.69 8.57
N LEU A 79 -19.92 -0.96 7.83
CA LEU A 79 -18.56 -1.01 8.38
C LEU A 79 -17.98 0.38 8.68
N ALA A 80 -18.31 1.39 7.86
CA ALA A 80 -17.85 2.76 8.07
C ALA A 80 -18.57 3.45 9.25
N ALA A 81 -19.86 3.15 9.45
CA ALA A 81 -20.69 3.75 10.49
C ALA A 81 -20.07 3.73 11.90
N PRO A 82 -19.52 2.62 12.43
CA PRO A 82 -18.88 2.61 13.75
C PRO A 82 -17.48 3.23 13.76
N LEU A 83 -16.80 3.33 12.61
CA LEU A 83 -15.45 3.92 12.54
C LEU A 83 -15.48 5.44 12.75
N VAL A 84 -16.55 6.12 12.34
CA VAL A 84 -16.71 7.58 12.53
C VAL A 84 -16.76 7.98 14.00
N PRO A 85 -17.67 7.45 14.85
CA PRO A 85 -17.67 7.78 16.27
C PRO A 85 -16.40 7.31 16.96
N ALA A 86 -15.83 6.16 16.57
CA ALA A 86 -14.54 5.71 17.08
C ALA A 86 -13.40 6.70 16.73
N ALA A 87 -13.43 7.30 15.53
CA ALA A 87 -12.51 8.37 15.15
C ALA A 87 -12.68 9.60 16.00
N ILE A 88 -13.92 10.07 16.20
CA ILE A 88 -14.18 11.25 17.04
C ILE A 88 -13.64 11.01 18.46
N ILE A 89 -13.97 9.87 19.07
CA ILE A 89 -13.51 9.51 20.42
C ILE A 89 -11.97 9.40 20.45
N GLY A 90 -11.37 8.69 19.47
CA GLY A 90 -9.93 8.52 19.39
C GLY A 90 -9.18 9.85 19.28
N HIS A 91 -9.65 10.76 18.40
CA HIS A 91 -9.04 12.07 18.23
C HIS A 91 -9.20 12.95 19.49
N LEU A 92 -10.39 12.97 20.11
CA LEU A 92 -10.62 13.73 21.34
C LEU A 92 -9.72 13.25 22.50
N LEU A 93 -9.41 11.96 22.57
CA LEU A 93 -8.56 11.40 23.63
C LEU A 93 -7.06 11.53 23.35
N LEU A 94 -6.61 11.34 22.10
CA LEU A 94 -5.19 11.27 21.77
C LEU A 94 -4.57 12.62 21.36
N ILE A 95 -5.33 13.54 20.73
CA ILE A 95 -4.79 14.84 20.32
C ILE A 95 -4.28 15.66 21.52
N PRO A 96 -4.99 15.75 22.66
CA PRO A 96 -4.49 16.54 23.80
C PRO A 96 -3.20 15.99 24.41
N ARG A 97 -2.90 14.70 24.22
CA ARG A 97 -1.73 14.03 24.83
C ARG A 97 -0.54 13.92 23.88
N LEU A 98 -0.80 13.68 22.59
CA LEU A 98 0.22 13.36 21.57
C LEU A 98 0.21 14.33 20.38
N GLY A 99 -0.65 15.35 20.39
CA GLY A 99 -0.76 16.31 19.30
C GLY A 99 -1.09 15.67 17.95
N ALA A 100 -0.38 16.09 16.91
CA ALA A 100 -0.58 15.61 15.54
C ALA A 100 -0.16 14.14 15.34
N GLU A 101 0.83 13.63 16.10
CA GLU A 101 1.17 12.22 16.10
C GLU A 101 -0.01 11.36 16.58
N GLY A 102 -0.70 11.82 17.64
CA GLY A 102 -1.93 11.20 18.13
C GLY A 102 -3.01 11.06 17.05
N ALA A 103 -3.25 12.12 16.27
CA ALA A 103 -4.21 12.09 15.17
C ALA A 103 -3.81 11.09 14.07
N SER A 104 -2.51 11.03 13.72
CA SER A 104 -2.02 10.07 12.72
C SER A 104 -2.15 8.61 13.18
N LEU A 105 -1.92 8.34 14.47
CA LEU A 105 -2.10 7.01 15.06
C LEU A 105 -3.57 6.59 15.02
N VAL A 106 -4.49 7.46 15.47
CA VAL A 106 -5.94 7.18 15.42
C VAL A 106 -6.37 6.86 13.99
N THR A 107 -5.95 7.70 13.03
CA THR A 107 -6.27 7.51 11.62
C THR A 107 -5.77 6.18 11.10
N THR A 108 -4.51 5.83 11.38
CA THR A 108 -3.88 4.60 10.91
C THR A 108 -4.49 3.35 11.54
N VAL A 109 -4.77 3.39 12.84
CA VAL A 109 -5.43 2.29 13.57
C VAL A 109 -6.83 2.06 13.02
N LEU A 110 -7.63 3.12 12.86
CA LEU A 110 -9.00 2.98 12.35
C LEU A 110 -9.04 2.58 10.88
N ALA A 111 -8.12 3.09 10.04
CA ALA A 111 -7.98 2.63 8.67
C ALA A 111 -7.60 1.13 8.61
N THR A 112 -6.70 0.68 9.50
CA THR A 112 -6.31 -0.74 9.57
C THR A 112 -7.48 -1.61 10.02
N LEU A 113 -8.21 -1.21 11.07
CA LEU A 113 -9.40 -1.92 11.52
C LEU A 113 -10.48 -1.94 10.43
N GLY A 114 -10.70 -0.83 9.73
CA GLY A 114 -11.61 -0.75 8.60
C GLY A 114 -11.19 -1.66 7.44
N ALA A 115 -9.90 -1.75 7.13
CA ALA A 115 -9.37 -2.65 6.12
C ALA A 115 -9.59 -4.12 6.50
N LEU A 116 -9.30 -4.50 7.75
CA LEU A 116 -9.56 -5.85 8.26
C LEU A 116 -11.05 -6.19 8.20
N ALA A 117 -11.92 -5.28 8.63
CA ALA A 117 -13.37 -5.49 8.59
C ALA A 117 -13.90 -5.58 7.16
N ALA A 118 -13.38 -4.79 6.22
CA ALA A 118 -13.76 -4.83 4.81
C ALA A 118 -13.30 -6.14 4.14
N VAL A 119 -12.07 -6.60 4.41
CA VAL A 119 -11.57 -7.90 3.96
C VAL A 119 -12.40 -9.03 4.56
N TRP A 120 -12.76 -8.95 5.84
CA TRP A 120 -13.64 -9.92 6.48
C TRP A 120 -15.03 -9.96 5.82
N ALA A 121 -15.63 -8.81 5.49
CA ALA A 121 -16.90 -8.77 4.77
C ALA A 121 -16.81 -9.40 3.37
N VAL A 122 -15.73 -9.16 2.64
CA VAL A 122 -15.47 -9.84 1.34
C VAL A 122 -15.33 -11.35 1.52
N TYR A 123 -14.61 -11.79 2.55
CA TYR A 123 -14.46 -13.20 2.87
C TYR A 123 -15.81 -13.85 3.23
N HIS A 124 -16.62 -13.19 4.04
CA HIS A 124 -17.92 -13.71 4.47
C HIS A 124 -18.89 -13.92 3.30
N HIS A 125 -18.95 -12.96 2.35
CA HIS A 125 -19.90 -13.05 1.23
C HIS A 125 -19.41 -13.90 0.06
N TRP A 126 -18.09 -14.01 -0.13
CA TRP A 126 -17.55 -14.62 -1.34
C TRP A 126 -16.59 -15.79 -1.10
N SER A 127 -16.26 -16.06 0.16
CA SER A 127 -15.28 -17.07 0.58
C SER A 127 -13.92 -16.88 -0.10
N VAL A 128 -13.58 -15.63 -0.43
CA VAL A 128 -12.30 -15.25 -1.03
C VAL A 128 -11.47 -14.57 0.05
N ALA A 129 -10.51 -15.31 0.60
CA ALA A 129 -9.51 -14.74 1.49
C ALA A 129 -8.34 -14.17 0.68
N PRO A 130 -7.67 -13.12 1.19
CA PRO A 130 -6.36 -12.74 0.69
C PRO A 130 -5.37 -13.91 0.91
N PRO A 131 -4.38 -14.09 0.02
CA PRO A 131 -3.41 -15.16 0.14
C PRO A 131 -2.49 -14.93 1.35
N GLY A 132 -2.68 -15.71 2.42
CA GLY A 132 -1.91 -15.56 3.67
C GLY A 132 -0.41 -15.74 3.50
N LEU A 133 0.02 -16.60 2.57
CA LEU A 133 1.45 -16.75 2.24
C LEU A 133 2.03 -15.49 1.61
N THR A 134 1.28 -14.81 0.72
CA THR A 134 1.71 -13.52 0.17
C THR A 134 1.79 -12.47 1.27
N LEU A 135 0.84 -12.45 2.22
CA LEU A 135 0.92 -11.52 3.36
C LEU A 135 2.21 -11.73 4.16
N ALA A 136 2.55 -12.98 4.51
CA ALA A 136 3.78 -13.30 5.23
C ALA A 136 5.04 -12.89 4.46
N ARG A 137 5.09 -13.19 3.16
CA ARG A 137 6.18 -12.77 2.26
C ARG A 137 6.29 -11.25 2.17
N SER A 138 5.17 -10.55 2.00
CA SER A 138 5.11 -9.09 1.97
C SER A 138 5.59 -8.46 3.27
N ILE A 139 5.22 -9.01 4.43
CA ILE A 139 5.72 -8.54 5.74
C ILE A 139 7.23 -8.72 5.83
N LEU A 140 7.75 -9.89 5.43
CA LEU A 140 9.19 -10.16 5.44
C LEU A 140 9.95 -9.19 4.53
N VAL A 141 9.51 -9.03 3.28
CA VAL A 141 10.15 -8.12 2.31
C VAL A 141 10.01 -6.67 2.78
N ALA A 142 8.89 -6.30 3.42
CA ALA A 142 8.71 -4.95 3.98
C ALA A 142 9.66 -4.67 5.13
N ALA A 143 9.85 -5.62 6.04
CA ALA A 143 10.81 -5.51 7.14
C ALA A 143 12.24 -5.37 6.61
N LEU A 144 12.61 -6.15 5.58
CA LEU A 144 13.92 -6.04 4.93
C LEU A 144 14.11 -4.69 4.22
N ALA A 145 13.12 -4.24 3.44
CA ALA A 145 13.17 -2.96 2.75
C ALA A 145 13.25 -1.79 3.74
N TYR A 146 12.50 -1.86 4.84
CA TYR A 146 12.56 -0.91 5.94
C TYR A 146 13.96 -0.87 6.56
N ALA A 147 14.53 -2.04 6.91
CA ALA A 147 15.86 -2.15 7.49
C ALA A 147 16.96 -1.62 6.57
N VAL A 148 16.96 -2.00 5.28
CA VAL A 148 17.91 -1.50 4.28
C VAL A 148 17.80 0.02 4.13
N THR A 149 16.57 0.55 4.15
CA THR A 149 16.33 2.00 4.07
C THR A 149 16.92 2.74 5.27
N LEU A 150 16.78 2.20 6.48
CA LEU A 150 17.37 2.79 7.69
C LEU A 150 18.90 2.73 7.70
N LEU A 151 19.48 1.62 7.24
CA LEU A 151 20.93 1.44 7.21
C LEU A 151 21.62 2.31 6.14
N TRP A 152 20.90 2.69 5.08
CA TRP A 152 21.44 3.49 3.99
C TRP A 152 20.92 4.93 4.03
N SER A 153 21.35 5.73 5.02
CA SER A 153 21.01 7.15 5.06
C SER A 153 21.77 7.93 3.97
N VAL A 154 21.05 8.70 3.15
CA VAL A 154 21.65 9.57 2.14
C VAL A 154 20.93 10.92 2.12
N PRO A 155 21.68 12.05 2.11
CA PRO A 155 21.08 13.38 2.13
C PRO A 155 20.67 13.89 0.75
N GLY A 156 19.63 14.72 0.71
CA GLY A 156 19.27 15.54 -0.45
C GLY A 156 18.85 14.75 -1.69
N LEU A 157 19.33 15.17 -2.86
CA LEU A 157 18.94 14.60 -4.16
C LEU A 157 19.31 13.12 -4.33
N GLN A 158 20.25 12.59 -3.55
CA GLN A 158 20.61 11.17 -3.57
C GLN A 158 19.44 10.25 -3.16
N LEU A 159 18.44 10.79 -2.46
CA LEU A 159 17.18 10.11 -2.17
C LEU A 159 16.46 9.65 -3.46
N LEU A 160 16.53 10.44 -4.53
CA LEU A 160 15.93 10.10 -5.83
C LEU A 160 16.57 8.86 -6.46
N LEU A 161 17.82 8.52 -6.11
CA LEU A 161 18.47 7.29 -6.53
C LEU A 161 18.22 6.14 -5.56
N LYS A 162 18.20 6.41 -4.25
CA LYS A 162 17.92 5.43 -3.19
C LYS A 162 16.58 4.74 -3.40
N LEU A 163 15.50 5.50 -3.63
CA LEU A 163 14.15 4.94 -3.71
C LEU A 163 13.96 3.96 -4.89
N PRO A 164 14.37 4.29 -6.14
CA PRO A 164 14.34 3.32 -7.24
C PRO A 164 15.18 2.07 -7.00
N VAL A 165 16.35 2.20 -6.36
CA VAL A 165 17.21 1.04 -6.05
C VAL A 165 16.53 0.10 -5.06
N ILE A 166 16.01 0.62 -3.95
CA ILE A 166 15.30 -0.21 -2.95
C ILE A 166 14.00 -0.78 -3.52
N CYS A 167 13.32 -0.02 -4.39
CA CYS A 167 12.16 -0.50 -5.13
C CYS A 167 12.54 -1.68 -6.04
N ALA A 168 13.62 -1.57 -6.83
CA ALA A 168 14.11 -2.64 -7.67
C ALA A 168 14.53 -3.88 -6.85
N LEU A 169 15.20 -3.70 -5.71
CA LEU A 169 15.54 -4.79 -4.79
C LEU A 169 14.30 -5.47 -4.22
N THR A 170 13.25 -4.71 -3.88
CA THR A 170 11.96 -5.24 -3.43
C THR A 170 11.31 -6.10 -4.51
N PHE A 171 11.28 -5.62 -5.76
CA PHE A 171 10.78 -6.39 -6.90
C PHE A 171 11.60 -7.67 -7.12
N ALA A 172 12.92 -7.58 -7.04
CA ALA A 172 13.80 -8.74 -7.16
C ALA A 172 13.56 -9.76 -6.03
N ALA A 173 13.36 -9.31 -4.79
CA ALA A 173 13.03 -10.18 -3.65
C ALA A 173 11.70 -10.93 -3.87
N PHE A 174 10.65 -10.24 -4.34
CA PHE A 174 9.39 -10.91 -4.67
C PHE A 174 9.53 -11.90 -5.84
N ALA A 175 10.36 -11.59 -6.83
CA ALA A 175 10.65 -12.51 -7.93
C ALA A 175 11.39 -13.76 -7.44
N ALA A 176 12.38 -13.60 -6.55
CA ALA A 176 13.11 -14.71 -5.95
C ALA A 176 12.22 -15.59 -5.06
N LEU A 177 11.24 -15.00 -4.37
CA LEU A 177 10.24 -15.73 -3.58
C LEU A 177 9.17 -16.44 -4.44
N GLY A 178 9.25 -16.32 -5.77
CA GLY A 178 8.27 -16.90 -6.69
C GLY A 178 6.88 -16.29 -6.53
N GLU A 179 6.81 -15.03 -6.12
CA GLU A 179 5.53 -14.37 -5.91
C GLU A 179 4.86 -14.04 -7.24
N PHE A 180 5.61 -13.75 -8.32
CA PHE A 180 5.03 -13.46 -9.64
C PHE A 180 4.62 -14.72 -10.39
N SER A 181 3.36 -14.75 -10.86
CA SER A 181 2.87 -15.81 -11.74
C SER A 181 3.45 -15.69 -13.14
N ALA A 182 3.55 -16.81 -13.86
CA ALA A 182 3.99 -16.82 -15.26
C ALA A 182 3.13 -15.91 -16.16
N VAL A 183 1.83 -15.79 -15.84
CA VAL A 183 0.89 -14.91 -16.55
C VAL A 183 1.26 -13.44 -16.35
N GLU A 184 1.56 -13.02 -15.12
CA GLU A 184 1.98 -11.65 -14.81
C GLU A 184 3.31 -11.30 -15.50
N ILE A 185 4.28 -12.23 -15.49
CA ILE A 185 5.57 -12.07 -16.15
C ILE A 185 5.38 -11.95 -17.66
N ASN A 186 4.55 -12.80 -18.27
CA ASN A 186 4.28 -12.75 -19.70
C ASN A 186 3.52 -11.47 -20.10
N ALA A 187 2.59 -10.99 -19.27
CA ALA A 187 1.92 -9.71 -19.48
C ALA A 187 2.90 -8.54 -19.43
N LEU A 188 3.82 -8.54 -18.47
CA LEU A 188 4.87 -7.52 -18.36
C LEU A 188 5.81 -7.54 -19.58
N ARG A 189 6.27 -8.74 -20.00
CA ARG A 189 7.08 -8.91 -21.21
C ARG A 189 6.35 -8.42 -22.46
N ALA A 190 5.06 -8.73 -22.59
CA ALA A 190 4.25 -8.27 -23.72
C ALA A 190 4.10 -6.74 -23.73
N ALA A 191 3.90 -6.11 -22.58
CA ALA A 191 3.81 -4.65 -22.45
C ALA A 191 5.14 -3.97 -22.82
N LEU A 192 6.27 -4.53 -22.39
CA LEU A 192 7.60 -4.04 -22.75
C LEU A 192 7.89 -4.19 -24.25
N ARG A 193 7.53 -5.34 -24.85
CA ARG A 193 7.69 -5.57 -26.29
C ARG A 193 6.87 -4.59 -27.14
N ARG A 194 5.64 -4.26 -26.72
CA ARG A 194 4.80 -3.26 -27.41
C ARG A 194 5.41 -1.87 -27.40
N ARG A 195 6.06 -1.46 -26.31
CA ARG A 195 6.77 -0.16 -26.25
C ARG A 195 8.02 -0.12 -27.13
N ALA A 196 8.65 -1.27 -27.37
CA ALA A 196 9.84 -1.36 -28.21
C ALA A 196 9.55 -1.35 -29.72
N SER A 197 8.30 -1.54 -30.14
CA SER A 197 7.90 -1.35 -31.54
C SER A 197 7.55 0.12 -31.77
N PRO A 198 8.45 0.95 -32.36
CA PRO A 198 8.10 2.30 -32.73
C PRO A 198 6.87 2.24 -33.64
N ALA A 199 5.88 3.11 -33.38
CA ALA A 199 4.71 3.25 -34.22
C ALA A 199 5.18 3.38 -35.67
N GLN A 200 4.91 2.36 -36.49
CA GLN A 200 4.96 2.53 -37.94
C GLN A 200 3.93 3.62 -38.23
N SER A 201 4.42 4.85 -38.43
CA SER A 201 3.61 5.96 -38.85
C SER A 201 2.90 5.52 -40.13
N PRO A 202 1.56 5.47 -40.16
CA PRO A 202 0.83 5.22 -41.39
C PRO A 202 1.17 6.38 -42.33
N HIS A 203 2.04 6.11 -43.30
CA HIS A 203 2.31 7.05 -44.38
C HIS A 203 1.01 7.24 -45.16
N GLU A 204 0.57 8.50 -45.16
CA GLU A 204 -0.54 9.05 -45.93
C GLU A 204 -0.40 8.71 -47.43
N ILE A 205 -1.53 8.40 -48.06
CA ILE A 205 -1.82 8.64 -49.48
C ILE A 205 -3.01 9.57 -49.53
#